data_AF-A0A2G9GIC4-F1
#
_entry.id   AF-A0A2G9GIC4-F1
#
_cell.length_a   1.000
_cell.length_b   1.000
_cell.length_c   1.000
_cell.angle_alpha   90.00
_cell.angle_beta   90.00
_cell.angle_gamma   90.00
#
_symmetry.space_group_name_H-M   'P 1'
#
loop_
_entity.id
_entity.type
_entity.pdbx_description
1 polymer ?
#
loop_
_entity_poly.entity_id
_entity_poly.type
_entity_poly.pdbx_seq_one_letter_code
_entity_poly.pdbx_strand_id
1 'polypeptide(L)'
;MFAIICRRRLRLPTKVSVLVSPQVLAPHNAVFIKLFSSKISSSDVNGDDSKQSFTISYLINSCGLSSEDAFSVSKKVTIKSPENPDSVLELLRNYGFTNADIHRLVTRLPNVLFSCPKKTLLPKLEFFRSMGVSLDVLARNLSTFPKMITRSLENYLIPSYDHLKGFFKYDKRAVSVFKRAPVAFAHGWQRGIWSNIAILRERGIPESSDISLMYINHRFW
;
A
#
# COMPACT_ATOMS: atom_id res chain seq x y z
N MET A 1 14.13 -3.34 -65.38
CA MET A 1 15.60 -3.55 -65.37
C MET A 1 15.97 -4.17 -64.03
N PHE A 2 16.36 -5.44 -64.07
CA PHE A 2 17.01 -6.32 -63.07
C PHE A 2 16.60 -6.31 -61.58
N ALA A 3 16.09 -7.49 -61.18
CA ALA A 3 16.10 -8.02 -59.82
C ALA A 3 17.51 -8.47 -59.40
N ILE A 4 17.82 -8.43 -58.09
CA ILE A 4 18.84 -9.30 -57.47
C ILE A 4 18.30 -9.88 -56.15
N ILE A 5 18.52 -11.18 -56.02
CA ILE A 5 18.04 -12.17 -55.08
C ILE A 5 19.12 -12.46 -54.00
N CYS A 6 18.64 -12.70 -52.77
CA CYS A 6 19.19 -13.53 -51.68
C CYS A 6 20.65 -13.36 -51.17
N ARG A 7 20.79 -13.38 -49.83
CA ARG A 7 21.16 -14.61 -49.08
C ARG A 7 21.03 -14.46 -47.55
N ARG A 8 20.27 -15.38 -46.96
CA ARG A 8 20.28 -15.76 -45.52
C ARG A 8 21.66 -16.31 -45.13
N ARG A 9 22.11 -16.06 -43.89
CA ARG A 9 22.78 -17.08 -43.04
C ARG A 9 22.44 -16.90 -41.57
N LEU A 10 21.63 -17.82 -41.05
CA LEU A 10 21.54 -18.18 -39.64
C LEU A 10 22.83 -18.88 -39.22
N ARG A 11 23.38 -18.56 -38.04
CA ARG A 11 24.35 -19.41 -37.31
C ARG A 11 24.17 -19.25 -35.79
N LEU A 12 23.75 -20.34 -35.16
CA LEU A 12 24.01 -20.79 -33.78
C LEU A 12 24.50 -22.26 -33.93
N PRO A 13 24.94 -22.99 -32.89
CA PRO A 13 25.86 -22.70 -31.78
C PRO A 13 26.95 -23.82 -31.64
N THR A 14 27.93 -23.67 -30.74
CA THR A 14 28.84 -24.74 -30.24
C THR A 14 29.60 -24.16 -29.02
N LYS A 15 29.91 -24.80 -27.88
CA LYS A 15 29.93 -26.17 -27.31
C LYS A 15 30.26 -25.95 -25.79
N VAL A 16 29.59 -26.51 -24.76
CA VAL A 16 29.80 -27.83 -24.07
C VAL A 16 31.30 -28.17 -23.90
N SER A 17 31.92 -28.51 -22.77
CA SER A 17 31.60 -29.09 -21.43
C SER A 17 32.81 -28.80 -20.50
N VAL A 18 32.79 -28.99 -19.18
CA VAL A 18 33.22 -30.24 -18.48
C VAL A 18 32.95 -30.12 -16.98
N LEU A 19 32.60 -31.29 -16.45
CA LEU A 19 32.13 -31.68 -15.13
C LEU A 19 33.31 -32.19 -14.30
N VAL A 20 33.49 -31.74 -13.05
CA VAL A 20 34.26 -32.45 -12.02
C VAL A 20 33.68 -32.14 -10.63
N SER A 21 33.00 -33.12 -10.04
CA SER A 21 32.94 -33.30 -8.58
C SER A 21 34.20 -34.00 -8.11
N PRO A 22 34.61 -33.83 -6.84
CA PRO A 22 34.76 -35.05 -6.05
C PRO A 22 34.45 -34.95 -4.54
N GLN A 23 33.73 -35.98 -4.10
CA GLN A 23 33.87 -36.76 -2.86
C GLN A 23 33.25 -36.24 -1.54
N VAL A 24 32.26 -37.02 -1.12
CA VAL A 24 31.68 -37.16 0.21
C VAL A 24 32.66 -37.89 1.13
N LEU A 25 32.86 -37.39 2.34
CA LEU A 25 33.37 -38.18 3.47
C LEU A 25 32.58 -37.78 4.74
N ALA A 26 31.83 -38.73 5.30
CA ALA A 26 31.18 -38.59 6.59
C ALA A 26 32.17 -38.87 7.74
N PRO A 27 31.90 -38.31 8.93
CA PRO A 27 31.89 -39.14 10.14
C PRO A 27 30.61 -38.87 10.95
N HIS A 28 29.85 -39.92 11.28
CA HIS A 28 29.87 -40.65 12.54
C HIS A 28 29.43 -39.84 13.78
N ASN A 29 28.21 -40.15 14.22
CA ASN A 29 27.70 -40.22 15.61
C ASN A 29 28.41 -39.41 16.70
N ALA A 30 27.70 -38.41 17.23
CA ALA A 30 27.73 -38.11 18.67
C ALA A 30 26.39 -37.52 19.11
N VAL A 31 25.63 -38.34 19.84
CA VAL A 31 24.55 -37.88 20.72
C VAL A 31 25.21 -37.23 21.94
N PHE A 32 24.86 -35.99 22.26
CA PHE A 32 25.06 -35.43 23.59
C PHE A 32 23.78 -34.71 24.05
N ILE A 33 23.34 -35.10 25.24
CA ILE A 33 22.10 -34.70 25.92
C ILE A 33 22.37 -33.48 26.81
N LYS A 34 21.36 -32.58 26.86
CA LYS A 34 21.09 -31.55 27.91
C LYS A 34 22.08 -30.37 27.99
N LEU A 35 21.68 -29.16 28.40
CA LEU A 35 20.72 -28.78 29.44
C LEU A 35 20.15 -27.38 29.13
N PHE A 36 18.91 -27.11 29.53
CA PHE A 36 18.35 -25.75 29.60
C PHE A 36 19.28 -24.85 30.41
N SER A 37 19.74 -23.76 29.81
CA SER A 37 20.31 -22.62 30.53
C SER A 37 19.41 -21.42 30.29
N SER A 38 18.38 -21.31 31.12
CA SER A 38 17.69 -20.04 31.35
C SER A 38 18.67 -19.10 32.03
N LYS A 39 19.39 -18.29 31.24
CA LYS A 39 19.95 -17.05 31.75
C LYS A 39 18.78 -16.14 32.09
N ILE A 40 18.37 -16.17 33.36
CA ILE A 40 17.76 -15.00 33.99
C ILE A 40 18.87 -13.95 34.01
N SER A 41 18.92 -13.15 32.94
CA SER A 41 19.57 -11.85 33.00
C SER A 41 18.64 -10.99 33.83
N SER A 42 19.03 -10.76 35.09
CA SER A 42 18.53 -9.65 35.89
C SER A 42 18.97 -8.36 35.19
N SER A 43 18.20 -7.92 34.20
CA SER A 43 18.26 -6.57 33.67
C SER A 43 17.20 -5.76 34.39
N ASP A 44 17.64 -4.63 34.94
CA ASP A 44 16.80 -3.56 35.46
C ASP A 44 15.51 -3.41 34.65
N VAL A 45 14.38 -3.24 35.35
CA VAL A 45 13.05 -3.12 34.76
C VAL A 45 13.03 -1.85 33.88
N ASN A 46 13.41 -2.03 32.62
CA ASN A 46 13.40 -1.01 31.59
C ASN A 46 11.94 -0.71 31.26
N GLY A 47 11.47 0.50 31.59
CA GLY A 47 10.13 0.97 31.23
C GLY A 47 9.85 1.10 29.72
N ASP A 48 10.79 0.67 28.87
CA ASP A 48 10.66 0.56 27.41
C ASP A 48 10.09 -0.82 27.01
N ASP A 49 10.50 -1.90 27.69
CA ASP A 49 10.07 -3.28 27.38
C ASP A 49 8.57 -3.47 27.67
N SER A 50 8.08 -2.90 28.77
CA SER A 50 6.65 -2.97 29.13
C SER A 50 5.75 -2.18 28.16
N LYS A 51 6.22 -1.03 27.65
CA LYS A 51 5.48 -0.23 26.66
C LYS A 51 5.48 -0.90 25.29
N GLN A 52 6.59 -1.54 24.92
CA GLN A 52 6.66 -2.30 23.68
C GLN A 52 5.75 -3.53 23.75
N SER A 53 5.74 -4.23 24.89
CA SER A 53 4.82 -5.34 25.16
C SER A 53 3.34 -4.92 25.08
N PHE A 54 2.98 -3.78 25.68
CA PHE A 54 1.63 -3.21 25.54
C PHE A 54 1.29 -2.88 24.08
N THR A 55 2.21 -2.23 23.36
CA THR A 55 1.99 -1.86 21.96
C THR A 55 1.75 -3.09 21.09
N ILE A 56 2.56 -4.15 21.25
CA ILE A 56 2.38 -5.41 20.51
C ILE A 56 1.03 -6.03 20.83
N SER A 57 0.68 -6.15 22.12
CA SER A 57 -0.60 -6.71 22.56
C SER A 57 -1.79 -5.93 22.01
N TYR A 58 -1.73 -4.60 22.00
CA TYR A 58 -2.76 -3.75 21.44
C TYR A 58 -2.91 -3.95 19.93
N LEU A 59 -1.80 -4.02 19.18
CA LEU A 59 -1.82 -4.22 17.74
C LEU A 59 -2.43 -5.58 17.36
N ILE A 60 -2.17 -6.63 18.14
CA ILE A 60 -2.78 -7.95 17.94
C ILE A 60 -4.27 -7.91 18.26
N ASN A 61 -4.62 -7.50 19.49
CA ASN A 61 -5.98 -7.66 20.01
C ASN A 61 -6.97 -6.65 19.41
N SER A 62 -6.56 -5.39 19.24
CA SER A 62 -7.45 -4.31 18.80
C SER A 62 -7.42 -4.07 17.30
N CYS A 63 -6.25 -4.27 16.66
CA CYS A 63 -6.06 -4.02 15.23
C CYS A 63 -6.06 -5.31 14.38
N GLY A 64 -6.03 -6.49 15.00
CA GLY A 64 -6.09 -7.79 14.32
C GLY A 64 -4.81 -8.16 13.58
N LEU A 65 -3.65 -7.66 14.00
CA LEU A 65 -2.36 -8.02 13.41
C LEU A 65 -1.90 -9.41 13.87
N SER A 66 -1.13 -10.09 13.01
CA SER A 66 -0.37 -11.27 13.45
C SER A 66 0.75 -10.85 14.40
N SER A 67 1.31 -11.80 15.15
CA SER A 67 2.44 -11.54 16.03
C SER A 67 3.64 -10.92 15.30
N GLU A 68 3.92 -11.38 14.07
CA GLU A 68 5.02 -10.90 13.22
C GLU A 68 4.77 -9.47 12.71
N ASP A 69 3.55 -9.20 12.23
CA ASP A 69 3.15 -7.86 11.79
C ASP A 69 3.16 -6.88 12.96
N ALA A 70 2.61 -7.27 14.11
CA ALA A 70 2.55 -6.45 15.32
C ALA A 70 3.95 -6.09 15.83
N PHE A 71 4.88 -7.05 15.84
CA PHE A 71 6.27 -6.80 16.17
C PHE A 71 6.97 -5.88 15.16
N SER A 72 6.69 -6.04 13.87
CA SER A 72 7.26 -5.18 12.83
C SER A 72 6.72 -3.75 12.89
N VAL A 73 5.46 -3.59 13.26
CA VAL A 73 4.78 -2.31 13.42
C VAL A 73 5.17 -1.62 14.73
N SER A 74 5.35 -2.35 15.83
CA SER A 74 5.77 -1.78 17.13
C SER A 74 7.15 -1.15 17.11
N LYS A 75 7.99 -1.50 16.12
CA LYS A 75 9.27 -0.80 15.85
C LYS A 75 9.08 0.61 15.29
N LYS A 76 7.92 0.91 14.69
CA LYS A 76 7.62 2.20 14.05
C LYS A 76 6.80 3.11 14.94
N VAL A 77 6.04 2.55 15.88
CA VAL A 77 5.13 3.28 16.76
C VAL A 77 5.13 2.70 18.16
N THR A 78 4.94 3.55 19.17
CA THR A 78 4.75 3.15 20.55
C THR A 78 3.44 3.71 21.06
N ILE A 79 2.52 2.84 21.45
CA ILE A 79 1.22 3.24 21.99
C ILE A 79 1.38 3.38 23.50
N LYS A 80 1.12 4.58 24.02
CA LYS A 80 1.20 4.85 25.47
C LYS A 80 -0.11 4.57 26.18
N SER A 81 -1.22 4.74 25.47
CA SER A 81 -2.57 4.69 26.02
C SER A 81 -3.57 4.38 24.91
N PRO A 82 -4.65 3.63 25.19
CA PRO A 82 -5.57 3.15 24.16
C PRO A 82 -6.60 4.18 23.70
N GLU A 83 -6.84 5.27 24.43
CA GLU A 83 -8.02 6.14 24.22
C GLU A 83 -8.06 6.79 22.83
N ASN A 84 -6.91 7.32 22.35
CA ASN A 84 -6.86 7.92 21.01
C ASN A 84 -6.91 6.86 19.91
N PRO A 85 -6.07 5.80 19.94
CA PRO A 85 -6.19 4.69 19.00
C PRO A 85 -7.61 4.08 18.94
N ASP A 86 -8.28 3.86 20.07
CA ASP A 86 -9.64 3.33 20.11
C ASP A 86 -10.63 4.26 19.43
N SER A 87 -10.54 5.57 19.70
CA SER A 87 -11.36 6.58 19.03
C SER A 87 -11.14 6.62 17.52
N VAL A 88 -9.89 6.41 17.06
CA VAL A 88 -9.55 6.29 15.63
C VAL A 88 -10.18 5.02 15.05
N LEU A 89 -10.05 3.87 15.72
CA LEU A 89 -10.60 2.59 15.27
C LEU A 89 -12.13 2.63 15.20
N GLU A 90 -12.79 3.22 16.18
CA GLU A 90 -14.23 3.42 16.19
C GLU A 90 -14.68 4.28 15.00
N LEU A 91 -14.02 5.41 14.76
CA LEU A 91 -14.32 6.25 13.60
C LEU A 91 -14.16 5.49 12.28
N LEU A 92 -13.09 4.71 12.13
CA LEU A 92 -12.87 3.89 10.94
C LEU A 92 -14.00 2.86 10.75
N ARG A 93 -14.41 2.16 11.81
CA ARG A 93 -15.53 1.20 11.77
C ARG A 93 -16.84 1.88 11.38
N ASN A 94 -17.11 3.08 11.91
CA ASN A 94 -18.28 3.88 11.55
C ASN A 94 -18.29 4.31 10.07
N TYR A 95 -17.14 4.29 9.41
CA TYR A 95 -16.97 4.53 7.97
C TYR A 95 -16.81 3.24 7.15
N GLY A 96 -17.23 2.10 7.70
CA GLY A 96 -17.32 0.83 6.99
C GLY A 96 -16.00 0.07 6.87
N PHE A 97 -14.96 0.44 7.62
CA PHE A 97 -13.72 -0.34 7.64
C PHE A 97 -13.93 -1.64 8.40
N THR A 98 -13.69 -2.76 7.72
CA THR A 98 -13.69 -4.08 8.34
C THR A 98 -12.41 -4.30 9.15
N ASN A 99 -12.36 -5.35 9.98
CA ASN A 99 -11.13 -5.75 10.67
C ASN A 99 -9.98 -6.03 9.68
N ALA A 100 -10.28 -6.58 8.50
CA ALA A 100 -9.28 -6.80 7.45
C ALA A 100 -8.76 -5.48 6.84
N ASP A 101 -9.62 -4.47 6.71
CA ASP A 101 -9.20 -3.14 6.26
C ASP A 101 -8.37 -2.41 7.31
N ILE A 102 -8.75 -2.52 8.59
CA ILE A 102 -7.99 -1.97 9.72
C ILE A 102 -6.61 -2.61 9.80
N HIS A 103 -6.52 -3.95 9.77
CA HIS A 103 -5.25 -4.70 9.73
C HIS A 103 -4.35 -4.16 8.62
N ARG A 104 -4.84 -4.15 7.38
CA ARG A 104 -4.10 -3.67 6.21
C ARG A 104 -3.67 -2.20 6.33
N LEU A 105 -4.56 -1.33 6.82
CA LEU A 105 -4.30 0.09 7.01
C LEU A 105 -3.22 0.32 8.08
N VAL A 106 -3.34 -0.31 9.25
CA VAL A 106 -2.41 -0.14 10.37
C VAL A 106 -1.04 -0.72 10.02
N THR A 107 -0.97 -1.86 9.34
CA THR A 107 0.32 -2.44 8.89
C THR A 107 1.06 -1.50 7.94
N ARG A 108 0.34 -0.80 7.05
CA ARG A 108 0.93 0.09 6.04
C ARG A 108 1.15 1.52 6.51
N LEU A 109 0.29 2.03 7.40
CA LEU A 109 0.34 3.37 7.97
C LEU A 109 0.03 3.33 9.48
N PRO A 110 0.95 2.84 10.32
CA PRO A 110 0.73 2.75 11.77
C PRO A 110 0.39 4.08 12.43
N ASN A 111 0.96 5.17 11.90
CA ASN A 111 0.74 6.54 12.40
C ASN A 111 -0.73 7.00 12.31
N VAL A 112 -1.59 6.30 11.57
CA VAL A 112 -3.03 6.60 11.54
C VAL A 112 -3.66 6.53 12.94
N LEU A 113 -3.18 5.64 13.82
CA LEU A 113 -3.67 5.46 15.19
C LEU A 113 -3.43 6.68 16.09
N PHE A 114 -2.54 7.59 15.68
CA PHE A 114 -2.21 8.82 16.39
C PHE A 114 -2.85 10.06 15.75
N SER A 115 -3.66 9.87 14.71
CA SER A 115 -4.42 10.97 14.11
C SER A 115 -5.47 11.47 15.09
N CYS A 116 -5.84 12.76 14.98
CA CYS A 116 -6.95 13.33 15.72
C CYS A 116 -8.25 12.96 14.98
N PRO A 117 -9.14 12.12 15.55
CA PRO A 117 -10.31 11.62 14.83
C PRO A 117 -11.16 12.76 14.25
N LYS A 118 -11.47 13.77 15.07
CA LYS A 118 -12.35 14.89 14.69
C LYS A 118 -11.69 15.91 13.78
N LYS A 119 -10.40 16.22 13.99
CA LYS A 119 -9.73 17.34 13.29
C LYS A 119 -9.02 16.92 12.00
N THR A 120 -8.57 15.67 11.89
CA THR A 120 -7.72 15.26 10.76
C THR A 120 -8.33 14.14 9.95
N LEU A 121 -8.86 13.09 10.59
CA LEU A 121 -9.34 11.91 9.88
C LEU A 121 -10.78 12.08 9.37
N LEU A 122 -11.70 12.53 10.23
CA LEU A 122 -13.12 12.71 9.92
C LEU A 122 -13.35 13.63 8.70
N PRO A 123 -12.73 14.83 8.60
CA PRO A 123 -12.96 15.70 7.45
C PRO A 123 -12.59 15.04 6.11
N LYS A 124 -11.55 14.20 6.10
CA LYS A 124 -11.13 13.46 4.89
C LYS A 124 -12.14 12.38 4.55
N LEU A 125 -12.61 11.63 5.54
CA LEU A 125 -13.62 10.58 5.36
C LEU A 125 -14.95 11.17 4.87
N GLU A 126 -15.37 12.31 5.41
CA GLU A 126 -16.56 13.05 4.96
C GLU A 126 -16.43 13.54 3.53
N PHE A 127 -15.28 14.07 3.15
CA PHE A 127 -15.00 14.45 1.76
C PHE A 127 -15.10 13.25 0.81
N PHE A 128 -14.49 12.11 1.15
CA PHE A 128 -14.61 10.94 0.29
C PHE A 128 -16.05 10.41 0.20
N ARG A 129 -16.82 10.50 1.29
CA ARG A 129 -18.24 10.14 1.31
C ARG A 129 -19.08 11.10 0.47
N SER A 130 -18.82 12.41 0.53
CA SER A 130 -19.57 13.42 -0.24
C SER A 130 -19.39 13.29 -1.75
N MET A 131 -18.29 12.67 -2.21
CA MET A 131 -18.12 12.29 -3.61
C MET A 131 -19.07 11.17 -4.08
N GLY A 132 -19.85 10.52 -3.22
CA GLY A 132 -20.72 9.40 -3.62
C GLY A 132 -20.00 8.07 -3.79
N VAL A 133 -18.91 7.88 -3.04
CA VAL A 133 -18.23 6.59 -2.91
C VAL A 133 -18.92 5.79 -1.79
N SER A 134 -19.25 4.53 -2.06
CA SER A 134 -19.80 3.65 -1.03
C SER A 134 -18.74 3.32 0.03
N LEU A 135 -19.17 3.12 1.27
CA LEU A 135 -18.26 2.95 2.42
C LEU A 135 -17.33 1.73 2.25
N ASP A 136 -17.80 0.65 1.64
CA ASP A 136 -16.99 -0.54 1.35
C ASP A 136 -15.83 -0.25 0.37
N VAL A 137 -16.11 0.51 -0.70
CA VAL A 137 -15.11 0.91 -1.69
C VAL A 137 -14.13 1.90 -1.07
N LEU A 138 -14.65 2.82 -0.25
CA LEU A 138 -13.85 3.78 0.49
C LEU A 138 -12.85 3.07 1.42
N ALA A 139 -13.33 2.19 2.29
CA ALA A 139 -12.52 1.43 3.23
C ALA A 139 -11.44 0.61 2.50
N ARG A 140 -11.82 -0.13 1.45
CA ARG A 140 -10.89 -0.93 0.65
C ARG A 140 -9.81 -0.07 -0.01
N ASN A 141 -10.18 1.07 -0.59
CA ASN A 141 -9.22 1.94 -1.30
C ASN A 141 -8.26 2.61 -0.33
N LEU A 142 -8.76 3.14 0.79
CA LEU A 142 -7.93 3.81 1.79
C LEU A 142 -7.05 2.83 2.58
N SER A 143 -7.50 1.60 2.84
CA SER A 143 -6.64 0.57 3.45
C SER A 143 -5.54 0.13 2.48
N THR A 144 -5.84 0.00 1.19
CA THR A 144 -4.86 -0.40 0.17
C THR A 144 -3.83 0.71 -0.13
N PHE A 145 -4.29 1.96 -0.20
CA PHE A 145 -3.50 3.15 -0.55
C PHE A 145 -3.56 4.21 0.56
N PRO A 146 -3.03 3.93 1.76
CA PRO A 146 -3.22 4.78 2.94
C PRO A 146 -2.50 6.13 2.85
N LYS A 147 -1.57 6.29 1.90
CA LYS A 147 -0.94 7.58 1.58
C LYS A 147 -1.97 8.64 1.18
N MET A 148 -3.15 8.27 0.73
CA MET A 148 -4.26 9.22 0.49
C MET A 148 -4.70 9.91 1.78
N ILE A 149 -4.72 9.18 2.91
CA ILE A 149 -5.06 9.74 4.23
C ILE A 149 -3.98 10.73 4.69
N THR A 150 -2.73 10.58 4.26
CA THR A 150 -1.64 11.51 4.65
C THR A 150 -1.62 12.79 3.81
N ARG A 151 -2.34 12.85 2.68
CA ARG A 151 -2.40 14.07 1.85
C ARG A 151 -3.21 15.17 2.54
N SER A 152 -2.90 16.42 2.21
CA SER A 152 -3.70 17.57 2.65
C SER A 152 -5.09 17.48 2.03
N LEU A 153 -6.13 17.73 2.83
CA LEU A 153 -7.49 17.78 2.33
C LEU A 153 -7.66 18.98 1.39
N GLU A 154 -7.34 20.18 1.90
CA GLU A 154 -7.53 21.47 1.22
C GLU A 154 -6.52 21.69 0.10
N ASN A 155 -5.25 21.34 0.32
CA ASN A 155 -4.20 21.67 -0.65
C ASN A 155 -3.96 20.57 -1.69
N TYR A 156 -4.64 19.44 -1.59
CA TYR A 156 -4.39 18.31 -2.49
C TYR A 156 -5.63 17.53 -2.87
N LEU A 157 -6.39 16.98 -1.90
CA LEU A 157 -7.50 16.07 -2.21
C LEU A 157 -8.66 16.79 -2.92
N ILE A 158 -9.09 17.93 -2.38
CA ILE A 158 -10.15 18.77 -2.97
C ILE A 158 -9.71 19.29 -4.36
N PRO A 159 -8.56 19.98 -4.52
CA PRO A 159 -8.10 20.44 -5.83
C PRO A 159 -7.93 19.30 -6.83
N SER A 160 -7.48 18.12 -6.41
CA SER A 160 -7.37 16.95 -7.29
C SER A 160 -8.73 16.51 -7.80
N TYR A 161 -9.72 16.42 -6.92
CA TYR A 161 -11.06 16.04 -7.34
C TYR A 161 -11.70 17.09 -8.25
N ASP A 162 -11.55 18.37 -7.94
CA ASP A 162 -12.09 19.48 -8.75
C ASP A 162 -11.50 19.50 -10.16
N HIS A 163 -10.20 19.24 -10.29
CA HIS A 163 -9.57 19.09 -11.60
C HIS A 163 -10.15 17.93 -12.41
N LEU A 164 -10.40 16.76 -11.79
CA LEU A 164 -11.05 15.63 -12.47
C LEU A 164 -12.48 15.97 -12.86
N LYS A 165 -13.23 16.65 -11.99
CA LYS A 165 -14.59 17.10 -12.28
C LYS A 165 -14.61 18.05 -13.48
N GLY A 166 -13.74 19.05 -13.48
CA GLY A 166 -13.60 20.00 -14.58
C GLY A 166 -13.24 19.33 -15.90
N PHE A 167 -12.33 18.36 -15.87
CA PHE A 167 -11.94 17.61 -17.07
C PHE A 167 -13.07 16.77 -17.63
N PHE A 168 -13.69 15.93 -16.80
CA PHE A 168 -14.71 15.02 -17.30
C PHE A 168 -16.07 15.66 -17.52
N LYS A 169 -16.29 16.90 -17.05
CA LYS A 169 -17.57 17.63 -17.09
C LYS A 169 -18.75 16.86 -16.45
N TYR A 170 -18.47 15.75 -15.76
CA TYR A 170 -19.45 14.84 -15.17
C TYR A 170 -18.90 14.20 -13.88
N ASP A 171 -19.54 14.48 -12.75
CA ASP A 171 -19.13 14.01 -11.42
C ASP A 171 -18.97 12.49 -11.35
N LYS A 172 -19.88 11.74 -11.98
CA LYS A 172 -19.84 10.27 -12.00
C LYS A 172 -18.52 9.71 -12.55
N ARG A 173 -17.90 10.39 -13.51
CA ARG A 173 -16.62 9.99 -14.12
C ARG A 173 -15.45 10.28 -13.18
N ALA A 174 -15.40 11.45 -12.56
CA ALA A 174 -14.39 11.77 -11.54
C ALA A 174 -14.42 10.76 -10.37
N VAL A 175 -15.63 10.40 -9.91
CA VAL A 175 -15.83 9.40 -8.85
C VAL A 175 -15.38 8.01 -9.30
N SER A 176 -15.66 7.63 -10.55
CA SER A 176 -15.24 6.33 -11.07
C SER A 176 -13.71 6.17 -11.14
N VAL A 177 -12.99 7.27 -11.37
CA VAL A 177 -11.52 7.31 -11.28
C VAL A 177 -11.05 7.03 -9.87
N PHE A 178 -11.65 7.65 -8.86
CA PHE A 178 -11.35 7.33 -7.47
C PHE A 178 -11.59 5.86 -7.13
N LYS A 179 -12.72 5.31 -7.59
CA LYS A 179 -13.11 3.91 -7.31
C LYS A 179 -12.14 2.90 -7.93
N ARG A 180 -11.65 3.17 -9.15
CA ARG A 180 -10.90 2.20 -9.97
C ARG A 180 -9.39 2.45 -9.99
N ALA A 181 -8.95 3.68 -9.74
CA ALA A 181 -7.54 4.09 -9.74
C ALA A 181 -7.16 4.91 -8.49
N PRO A 182 -7.40 4.41 -7.26
CA PRO A 182 -7.05 5.12 -6.03
C PRO A 182 -5.56 5.47 -5.91
N VAL A 183 -4.68 4.68 -6.54
CA VAL A 183 -3.23 4.95 -6.61
C VAL A 183 -2.89 6.33 -7.18
N ALA A 184 -3.70 6.85 -8.11
CA ALA A 184 -3.53 8.16 -8.72
C ALA A 184 -3.54 9.29 -7.67
N PHE A 185 -4.45 9.18 -6.71
CA PHE A 185 -4.60 10.14 -5.61
C PHE A 185 -3.54 9.95 -4.51
N ALA A 186 -2.94 8.77 -4.42
CA ALA A 186 -1.86 8.52 -3.47
C ALA A 186 -0.53 9.16 -3.92
N HIS A 187 -0.22 9.09 -5.22
CA HIS A 187 1.12 9.40 -5.73
C HIS A 187 1.28 10.74 -6.45
N GLY A 188 0.21 11.46 -6.80
CA GLY A 188 0.35 12.73 -7.52
C GLY A 188 0.16 12.58 -9.01
N TRP A 189 -1.10 12.39 -9.42
CA TRP A 189 -1.47 12.20 -10.82
C TRP A 189 -1.44 13.47 -11.67
N GLN A 190 -1.53 14.66 -11.06
CA GLN A 190 -1.79 15.90 -11.81
C GLN A 190 -0.76 16.18 -12.90
N ARG A 191 0.53 15.89 -12.72
CA ARG A 191 1.52 16.27 -13.75
C ARG A 191 1.57 15.27 -14.91
N GLY A 192 1.54 13.96 -14.62
CA GLY A 192 1.68 12.91 -15.63
C GLY A 192 0.44 12.76 -16.52
N ILE A 193 -0.74 12.89 -15.93
CA ILE A 193 -2.00 12.70 -16.65
C ILE A 193 -2.21 13.71 -17.78
N TRP A 194 -1.91 15.00 -17.57
CA TRP A 194 -2.20 16.03 -18.56
C TRP A 194 -1.27 15.89 -19.76
N SER A 195 -0.01 15.55 -19.52
CA SER A 195 0.94 15.20 -20.58
C SER A 195 0.45 14.00 -21.38
N ASN A 196 -0.02 12.95 -20.70
CA ASN A 196 -0.55 11.76 -21.37
C ASN A 196 -1.81 12.08 -22.19
N ILE A 197 -2.76 12.83 -21.64
CA ILE A 197 -3.97 13.26 -22.35
C ILE A 197 -3.61 14.09 -23.59
N ALA A 198 -2.67 15.03 -23.48
CA ALA A 198 -2.23 15.84 -24.62
C ALA A 198 -1.67 14.96 -25.75
N ILE A 199 -0.83 13.98 -25.42
CA ILE A 199 -0.28 13.02 -26.39
C ILE A 199 -1.38 12.15 -27.01
N LEU A 200 -2.36 11.70 -26.21
CA LEU A 200 -3.50 10.93 -26.74
C LEU A 200 -4.30 11.75 -27.75
N ARG A 201 -4.52 13.05 -27.46
CA ARG A 201 -5.22 13.96 -28.37
C ARG A 201 -4.46 14.21 -29.66
N GLU A 202 -3.15 14.41 -29.57
CA GLU A 202 -2.27 14.50 -30.75
C GLU A 202 -2.36 13.23 -31.62
N ARG A 203 -2.51 12.06 -30.99
CA ARG A 203 -2.69 10.77 -31.67
C ARG A 203 -4.12 10.49 -32.14
N GLY A 204 -5.03 11.46 -32.06
CA GLY A 204 -6.41 11.35 -32.52
C GLY A 204 -7.31 10.48 -31.64
N ILE A 205 -6.90 10.17 -30.40
CA ILE A 205 -7.69 9.36 -29.48
C ILE A 205 -8.82 10.22 -28.87
N PRO A 206 -10.08 9.81 -29.01
CA PRO A 206 -11.23 10.60 -28.57
C PRO A 206 -11.35 10.66 -27.05
N GLU A 207 -11.93 11.74 -26.55
CA GLU A 207 -12.16 11.98 -25.10
C GLU A 207 -12.96 10.90 -24.41
N SER A 208 -13.83 10.22 -25.16
CA SER A 208 -14.57 9.06 -24.68
C SER A 208 -13.68 7.91 -24.19
N SER A 209 -12.41 7.84 -24.65
CA SER A 209 -11.49 6.74 -24.36
C SER A 209 -10.58 7.00 -23.14
N ASP A 210 -10.49 8.25 -22.65
CA ASP A 210 -9.52 8.62 -21.61
C ASP A 210 -9.74 7.84 -20.30
N ILE A 211 -11.01 7.67 -19.93
CA ILE A 211 -11.43 6.97 -18.71
C ILE A 211 -10.98 5.50 -18.75
N SER A 212 -11.18 4.83 -19.89
CA SER A 212 -10.76 3.44 -20.07
C SER A 212 -9.24 3.32 -19.99
N LEU A 213 -8.50 4.26 -20.58
CA LEU A 213 -7.04 4.28 -20.55
C LEU A 213 -6.49 4.56 -19.14
N MET A 214 -7.17 5.42 -18.37
CA MET A 214 -6.88 5.71 -16.96
C MET A 214 -7.05 4.49 -16.06
N TYR A 215 -7.94 3.56 -16.40
CA TYR A 215 -8.13 2.33 -15.62
C TYR A 215 -7.13 1.23 -15.97
N ILE A 216 -6.76 1.12 -17.23
CA ILE A 216 -6.02 -0.06 -17.73
C ILE A 216 -4.52 0.10 -17.50
N ASN A 217 -3.99 1.33 -17.46
CA ASN A 217 -2.56 1.55 -17.46
C ASN A 217 -2.09 2.32 -16.23
N HIS A 218 -1.39 1.64 -15.32
CA HIS A 218 -0.75 2.30 -14.18
C HIS A 218 0.30 3.34 -14.61
N ARG A 219 0.87 3.22 -15.83
CA ARG A 219 1.78 4.22 -16.42
C ARG A 219 1.07 5.46 -16.95
N PHE A 220 -0.26 5.48 -16.90
CA PHE A 220 -1.03 6.67 -17.24
C PHE A 220 -0.92 7.77 -16.16
N TRP A 221 -0.50 7.40 -14.95
CA TRP A 221 -0.53 8.21 -13.74
C TRP A 221 0.83 8.71 -13.30
#